data_AF-A0AA40CA66-F1
#
_entry.id   AF-A0AA40CA66-F1
#
_cell.length_a   1.000
_cell.length_b   1.000
_cell.length_c   1.000
_cell.angle_alpha   90.00
_cell.angle_beta   90.00
_cell.angle_gamma   90.00
#
_symmetry.space_group_name_H-M   'P 1'
#
loop_
_entity.id
_entity.type
_entity.pdbx_description
1 polymer ?
#
loop_
_entity_poly.entity_id
_entity_poly.type
_entity_poly.pdbx_seq_one_letter_code
_entity_poly.pdbx_strand_id
1 'polypeptide(L)'
;MASPPVSHRPGVPSLTRNKVLLIVSLAITWWIASLVPQYKPTIQAKFRARLNEALQKLPSIKVDWDVTSSDPRNAYNSSKVALLIEPRPLPHLVPQILHMISVVPPDWRFLFIGSEKSVVSVGRAYATKHQQVIGKLDLMVLPEPWKIDNREDAFRLLTDIRFYDEFLPGVEWLLRYESDSLLCANSGSSLNDWLDWSWVGAQRKFGDAYAGNGGLSLRRVSVIRQILGFQARRNDTEPEDQWFSVRVPTLPGAKVTTATDQRFAVEDVWFTSPMGYHVPNGGHNLSDAVWGSAGRRKQIFDYCPELTMIMDMKLERERCYTQNRPVGNPWTDASYPPS
;
A
#
# COMPACT_ATOMS: atom_id res chain seq x y z
N MET A 1 -2.17 44.37 85.97
CA MET A 1 -3.65 44.35 86.01
C MET A 1 -4.14 43.54 84.82
N ALA A 2 -4.70 42.36 85.08
CA ALA A 2 -5.20 41.44 84.06
C ALA A 2 -6.61 41.88 83.60
N SER A 3 -6.85 41.86 82.30
CA SER A 3 -8.18 42.04 81.68
C SER A 3 -8.76 40.68 81.28
N PRO A 4 -10.09 40.48 81.35
CA PRO A 4 -10.74 39.16 81.36
C PRO A 4 -10.97 38.58 79.95
N PRO A 5 -11.31 37.28 79.84
CA PRO A 5 -11.44 36.59 78.55
C PRO A 5 -12.80 36.86 77.89
N VAL A 6 -12.80 37.07 76.57
CA VAL A 6 -14.02 37.18 75.76
C VAL A 6 -14.47 35.79 75.30
N SER A 7 -15.62 35.35 75.78
CA SER A 7 -16.30 34.13 75.36
C SER A 7 -17.01 34.32 74.02
N HIS A 8 -16.61 33.59 72.97
CA HIS A 8 -17.40 33.47 71.75
C HIS A 8 -18.37 32.28 71.86
N ARG A 9 -19.68 32.58 71.86
CA ARG A 9 -20.75 31.59 71.67
C ARG A 9 -20.79 31.19 70.18
N PRO A 10 -20.83 29.88 69.83
CA PRO A 10 -21.05 29.48 68.44
C PRO A 10 -22.51 29.74 68.06
N GLY A 11 -22.70 30.47 66.96
CA GLY A 11 -24.01 30.73 66.38
C GLY A 11 -24.67 29.45 65.85
N VAL A 12 -25.96 29.31 66.09
CA VAL A 12 -26.79 28.20 65.59
C VAL A 12 -26.86 28.29 64.05
N PRO A 13 -26.51 27.23 63.30
CA PRO A 13 -26.52 27.28 61.84
C PRO A 13 -27.96 27.31 61.29
N SER A 14 -28.30 28.37 60.54
CA SER A 14 -29.58 28.46 59.84
C SER A 14 -29.61 27.54 58.62
N LEU A 15 -30.58 26.63 58.58
CA LEU A 15 -30.77 25.65 57.50
C LEU A 15 -31.47 26.31 56.30
N THR A 16 -30.72 26.58 55.22
CA THR A 16 -31.27 27.14 53.99
C THR A 16 -31.87 26.05 53.09
N ARG A 17 -32.92 26.39 52.31
CA ARG A 17 -33.66 25.46 51.42
C ARG A 17 -32.74 24.63 50.51
N ASN A 18 -31.64 25.21 50.04
CA ASN A 18 -30.67 24.54 49.18
C ASN A 18 -29.85 23.47 49.92
N LYS A 19 -29.56 23.67 51.21
CA LYS A 19 -28.89 22.66 52.05
C LYS A 19 -29.81 21.47 52.32
N VAL A 20 -31.11 21.71 52.49
CA VAL A 20 -32.10 20.64 52.62
C VAL A 20 -32.21 19.82 51.33
N LEU A 21 -32.27 20.47 50.17
CA LEU A 21 -32.30 19.78 48.87
C LEU A 21 -31.04 18.94 48.62
N LEU A 22 -29.86 19.45 48.98
CA LEU A 22 -28.61 18.70 48.89
C LEU A 22 -28.61 17.47 49.80
N ILE A 23 -29.07 17.60 51.05
CA ILE A 23 -29.15 16.47 51.99
C ILE A 23 -30.14 15.41 51.49
N VAL A 24 -31.30 15.82 50.98
CA VAL A 24 -32.29 14.89 50.41
C VAL A 24 -31.75 14.19 49.16
N SER A 25 -31.07 14.92 48.26
CA SER A 25 -30.40 14.34 47.09
C SER A 25 -29.33 13.31 47.49
N LEU A 26 -28.54 13.60 48.52
CA LEU A 26 -27.53 12.68 49.02
C LEU A 26 -28.16 11.44 49.65
N ALA A 27 -29.25 11.60 50.39
CA ALA A 27 -30.00 10.48 50.96
C ALA A 27 -30.61 9.58 49.87
N ILE A 28 -31.18 10.16 48.81
CA ILE A 28 -31.75 9.40 47.68
C ILE A 28 -30.65 8.66 46.91
N THR A 29 -29.51 9.29 46.65
CA THR A 29 -28.39 8.63 45.95
C THR A 29 -27.81 7.48 46.77
N TRP A 30 -27.68 7.66 48.09
CA TRP A 30 -27.28 6.58 49.00
C TRP A 30 -28.31 5.45 49.06
N TRP A 31 -29.59 5.78 49.06
CA TRP A 31 -30.66 4.79 49.04
C TRP A 31 -30.66 3.97 47.76
N ILE A 32 -30.53 4.62 46.59
CA ILE A 32 -30.41 3.94 45.30
C ILE A 32 -29.13 3.06 45.28
N ALA A 33 -27.99 3.59 45.73
CA ALA A 33 -26.75 2.83 45.79
C ALA A 33 -26.84 1.60 46.70
N SER A 34 -27.63 1.65 47.79
CA SER A 34 -27.86 0.51 48.68
C SER A 34 -28.74 -0.58 48.07
N LEU A 35 -29.58 -0.24 47.09
CA LEU A 35 -30.45 -1.18 46.38
C LEU A 35 -29.71 -1.89 45.23
N VAL A 36 -28.71 -1.26 44.61
CA VAL A 36 -27.96 -1.82 43.46
C VAL A 36 -27.35 -3.22 43.74
N PRO A 37 -26.71 -3.49 44.89
CA PRO A 37 -26.18 -4.83 45.20
C PRO A 37 -27.26 -5.92 45.27
N GLN A 38 -28.48 -5.56 45.68
CA GLN A 38 -29.58 -6.51 45.86
C GLN A 38 -30.24 -6.89 44.52
N TYR A 39 -30.33 -5.95 43.55
CA TYR A 39 -30.97 -6.21 42.26
C TYR A 39 -30.02 -6.70 41.16
N LYS A 40 -28.70 -6.49 41.30
CA LYS A 40 -27.68 -6.97 40.36
C LYS A 40 -27.77 -8.48 40.05
N PRO A 41 -27.89 -9.40 41.04
CA PRO A 41 -27.97 -10.83 40.74
C PRO A 41 -29.25 -11.21 39.99
N THR A 42 -30.39 -10.59 40.30
CA THR A 42 -31.68 -10.87 39.65
C THR A 42 -31.71 -10.39 38.20
N ILE A 43 -31.13 -9.22 37.91
CA ILE A 43 -31.03 -8.69 36.55
C ILE A 43 -30.08 -9.56 35.71
N GLN A 44 -28.93 -9.95 36.28
CA GLN A 44 -28.00 -10.86 35.62
C GLN A 44 -28.63 -12.23 35.33
N ALA A 45 -29.43 -12.77 36.26
CA ALA A 45 -30.15 -14.01 36.06
C ALA A 45 -31.18 -13.91 34.91
N LYS A 46 -31.99 -12.85 34.87
CA LYS A 46 -32.95 -12.62 33.78
C LYS A 46 -32.27 -12.44 32.43
N PHE A 47 -31.14 -11.71 32.38
CA PHE A 47 -30.38 -11.52 31.15
C PHE A 47 -29.77 -12.83 30.65
N ARG A 48 -29.17 -13.63 31.55
CA ARG A 48 -28.64 -14.96 31.21
C ARG A 48 -29.73 -15.91 30.72
N ALA A 49 -30.91 -15.89 31.35
CA ALA A 49 -32.04 -16.71 30.91
C ALA A 49 -32.50 -16.35 29.49
N ARG A 50 -32.64 -15.05 29.20
CA ARG A 50 -32.98 -14.55 27.85
C ARG A 50 -31.90 -14.89 26.81
N LEU A 51 -30.63 -14.78 27.18
CA LEU A 51 -29.50 -15.15 26.31
C LEU A 51 -29.52 -16.64 25.96
N ASN A 52 -29.75 -17.50 26.95
CA ASN A 52 -29.81 -18.95 26.76
C ASN A 52 -31.04 -19.36 25.92
N GLU A 53 -32.19 -18.70 26.11
CA GLU A 53 -33.37 -18.93 25.28
C GLU A 53 -33.13 -18.52 23.82
N ALA A 54 -32.42 -17.41 23.59
CA ALA A 54 -32.03 -16.99 22.25
C ALA A 54 -31.03 -17.96 21.61
N LEU A 55 -30.05 -18.45 22.38
CA LEU A 55 -29.09 -19.47 21.92
C LEU A 55 -29.78 -20.80 21.54
N GLN A 56 -30.85 -21.19 22.24
CA GLN A 56 -31.63 -22.38 21.91
C GLN A 56 -32.51 -22.21 20.67
N LYS A 57 -32.90 -20.97 20.34
CA LYS A 57 -33.69 -20.65 19.14
C LYS A 57 -32.85 -20.46 17.88
N LEU A 58 -31.52 -20.42 18.01
CA LEU A 58 -30.64 -20.43 16.85
C LEU A 58 -30.64 -21.85 16.26
N PRO A 59 -31.11 -22.04 15.02
CA PRO A 59 -30.98 -23.34 14.37
C PRO A 59 -29.49 -23.70 14.34
N SER A 60 -29.16 -24.91 14.80
CA SER A 60 -27.80 -25.44 14.66
C SER A 60 -27.56 -25.71 13.19
N ILE A 61 -27.16 -24.67 12.45
CA ILE A 61 -26.56 -24.85 11.12
C ILE A 61 -25.22 -25.53 11.40
N LYS A 62 -25.24 -26.86 11.34
CA LYS A 62 -24.01 -27.64 11.16
C LYS A 62 -23.54 -27.32 9.75
N VAL A 63 -22.71 -26.29 9.63
CA VAL A 63 -21.91 -26.10 8.44
C VAL A 63 -20.87 -27.21 8.49
N ASP A 64 -21.06 -28.25 7.68
CA ASP A 64 -20.01 -29.21 7.39
C ASP A 64 -18.93 -28.48 6.60
N TRP A 65 -18.02 -27.83 7.33
CA TRP A 65 -16.76 -27.37 6.79
C TRP A 65 -15.88 -28.59 6.58
N ASP A 66 -16.06 -29.28 5.45
CA ASP A 66 -15.00 -30.16 4.94
C ASP A 66 -13.85 -29.30 4.39
N VAL A 67 -13.27 -28.51 5.28
CA VAL A 67 -12.06 -27.73 5.07
C VAL A 67 -11.00 -28.45 5.88
N THR A 68 -10.37 -29.43 5.25
CA THR A 68 -8.95 -29.62 5.56
C THR A 68 -8.31 -28.24 5.50
N SER A 69 -7.66 -27.86 6.59
CA SER A 69 -7.01 -26.57 6.87
C SER A 69 -5.95 -26.21 5.82
N SER A 70 -6.40 -25.97 4.59
CA SER A 70 -5.59 -25.60 3.45
C SER A 70 -5.38 -24.11 3.54
N ASP A 71 -4.11 -23.74 3.60
CA ASP A 71 -3.69 -22.36 3.52
C ASP A 71 -4.29 -21.71 2.25
N PRO A 72 -5.06 -20.61 2.36
CA PRO A 72 -5.72 -19.98 1.21
C PRO A 72 -4.72 -19.54 0.13
N ARG A 73 -3.44 -19.39 0.48
CA ARG A 73 -2.34 -19.11 -0.44
C ARG A 73 -2.14 -20.22 -1.49
N ASN A 74 -2.56 -21.45 -1.20
CA ASN A 74 -2.48 -22.59 -2.12
C ASN A 74 -3.45 -22.50 -3.31
N ALA A 75 -4.38 -21.53 -3.31
CA ALA A 75 -5.26 -21.26 -4.45
C ALA A 75 -4.54 -20.59 -5.64
N TYR A 76 -3.29 -20.15 -5.45
CA TYR A 76 -2.50 -19.41 -6.44
C TYR A 76 -1.21 -20.15 -6.80
N ASN A 77 -0.54 -19.67 -7.85
CA ASN A 77 0.74 -20.23 -8.25
C ASN A 77 1.85 -19.74 -7.33
N SER A 78 2.45 -20.66 -6.55
CA SER A 78 3.53 -20.35 -5.61
C SER A 78 4.81 -19.83 -6.27
N SER A 79 5.01 -20.12 -7.56
CA SER A 79 6.19 -19.68 -8.30
C SER A 79 6.12 -18.23 -8.80
N LYS A 80 4.98 -17.53 -8.63
CA LYS A 80 4.72 -16.20 -9.21
C LYS A 80 4.34 -15.18 -8.14
N VAL A 81 5.18 -14.18 -7.95
CA VAL A 81 4.99 -13.14 -6.93
C VAL A 81 5.16 -11.74 -7.52
N ALA A 82 4.21 -10.86 -7.23
CA ALA A 82 4.32 -9.42 -7.44
C ALA A 82 4.74 -8.75 -6.12
N LEU A 83 5.89 -8.10 -6.12
CA LEU A 83 6.55 -7.52 -4.95
C LEU A 83 6.54 -6.00 -5.01
N LEU A 84 6.05 -5.39 -3.93
CA LEU A 84 6.16 -3.95 -3.66
C LEU A 84 6.87 -3.74 -2.31
N ILE A 85 7.95 -2.97 -2.32
CA ILE A 85 8.69 -2.59 -1.12
C ILE A 85 8.52 -1.09 -0.92
N GLU A 86 7.80 -0.68 0.12
CA GLU A 86 7.56 0.74 0.41
C GLU A 86 7.51 1.02 1.92
N PRO A 87 8.58 1.61 2.49
CA PRO A 87 8.62 1.96 3.91
C PRO A 87 7.71 3.13 4.29
N ARG A 88 7.32 3.99 3.34
CA ARG A 88 6.54 5.21 3.62
C ARG A 88 5.04 4.92 3.54
N PRO A 89 4.21 5.45 4.46
CA PRO A 89 2.76 5.29 4.40
C PRO A 89 2.14 6.24 3.35
N LEU A 90 2.38 5.99 2.06
CA LEU A 90 1.86 6.83 0.97
C LEU A 90 0.35 6.60 0.79
N PRO A 91 -0.44 7.65 0.51
CA PRO A 91 -1.91 7.56 0.45
C PRO A 91 -2.41 6.70 -0.71
N HIS A 92 -1.66 6.62 -1.81
CA HIS A 92 -2.05 5.89 -3.01
C HIS A 92 -1.67 4.41 -3.01
N LEU A 93 -0.99 3.87 -1.97
CA LEU A 93 -0.55 2.47 -1.97
C LEU A 93 -1.72 1.49 -2.06
N VAL A 94 -2.79 1.71 -1.29
CA VAL A 94 -3.96 0.83 -1.33
C VAL A 94 -4.60 0.81 -2.73
N PRO A 95 -4.97 1.95 -3.35
CA PRO A 95 -5.54 1.92 -4.69
C PRO A 95 -4.56 1.38 -5.74
N GLN A 96 -3.26 1.69 -5.64
CA GLN A 96 -2.24 1.13 -6.54
C GLN A 96 -2.14 -0.40 -6.44
N ILE A 97 -2.06 -0.95 -5.22
CA ILE A 97 -2.01 -2.41 -5.01
C ILE A 97 -3.26 -3.09 -5.57
N LEU A 98 -4.45 -2.54 -5.30
CA LEU A 98 -5.71 -3.10 -5.79
C LEU A 98 -5.82 -3.04 -7.32
N HIS A 99 -5.37 -1.94 -7.93
CA HIS A 99 -5.24 -1.82 -9.38
C HIS A 99 -4.33 -2.91 -9.93
N MET A 100 -3.13 -3.06 -9.38
CA MET A 100 -2.19 -4.08 -9.81
C MET A 100 -2.75 -5.50 -9.65
N ILE A 101 -3.46 -5.80 -8.55
CA ILE A 101 -4.16 -7.08 -8.35
C ILE A 101 -5.18 -7.36 -9.46
N SER A 102 -5.83 -6.32 -9.99
CA SER A 102 -6.83 -6.45 -11.05
C SER A 102 -6.24 -6.62 -12.45
N VAL A 103 -5.04 -6.09 -12.70
CA VAL A 103 -4.37 -6.11 -14.02
C VAL A 103 -3.42 -7.30 -14.16
N VAL A 104 -2.71 -7.66 -13.10
CA VAL A 104 -1.80 -8.82 -13.11
C VAL A 104 -2.62 -10.12 -13.19
N PRO A 105 -2.15 -11.14 -13.94
CA PRO A 105 -2.90 -12.39 -14.09
C PRO A 105 -3.31 -13.02 -12.74
N PRO A 106 -4.51 -13.60 -12.65
CA PRO A 106 -5.15 -13.95 -11.39
C PRO A 106 -4.40 -15.03 -10.59
N ASP A 107 -3.51 -15.80 -11.22
CA ASP A 107 -2.68 -16.83 -10.59
C ASP A 107 -1.48 -16.29 -9.81
N TRP A 108 -1.14 -15.00 -9.94
CA TRP A 108 -0.04 -14.36 -9.20
C TRP A 108 -0.43 -14.00 -7.77
N ARG A 109 0.50 -14.14 -6.82
CA ARG A 109 0.34 -13.60 -5.47
C ARG A 109 1.01 -12.24 -5.33
N PHE A 110 0.59 -11.47 -4.35
CA PHE A 110 1.17 -10.16 -4.04
C PHE A 110 1.84 -10.19 -2.67
N LEU A 111 3.03 -9.61 -2.59
CA LEU A 111 3.78 -9.43 -1.35
C LEU A 111 4.08 -7.93 -1.21
N PHE A 112 3.58 -7.35 -0.14
CA PHE A 112 3.90 -5.99 0.27
C PHE A 112 4.85 -6.03 1.46
N ILE A 113 5.98 -5.35 1.33
CA ILE A 113 6.98 -5.21 2.37
C ILE A 113 7.08 -3.74 2.75
N GLY A 114 6.91 -3.42 4.03
CA GLY A 114 6.96 -2.03 4.49
C GLY A 114 7.41 -1.89 5.94
N SER A 115 7.57 -0.64 6.38
CA SER A 115 7.74 -0.34 7.81
C SER A 115 6.44 -0.65 8.56
N GLU A 116 6.50 -0.74 9.90
CA GLU A 116 5.30 -0.93 10.72
C GLU A 116 4.20 0.10 10.39
N LYS A 117 4.58 1.38 10.22
CA LYS A 117 3.64 2.46 9.88
C LYS A 117 3.01 2.26 8.51
N SER A 118 3.80 1.83 7.53
CA SER A 118 3.33 1.58 6.16
C SER A 118 2.39 0.38 6.12
N VAL A 119 2.78 -0.74 6.74
CA VAL A 119 1.97 -1.96 6.83
C VAL A 119 0.65 -1.71 7.55
N VAL A 120 0.64 -0.95 8.65
CA VAL A 120 -0.61 -0.56 9.33
C VAL A 120 -1.49 0.32 8.43
N SER A 121 -0.90 1.27 7.69
CA SER A 121 -1.62 2.14 6.78
C SER A 121 -2.31 1.36 5.65
N VAL A 122 -1.63 0.36 5.08
CA VAL A 122 -2.16 -0.50 4.01
C VAL A 122 -3.16 -1.52 4.57
N GLY A 123 -2.82 -2.20 5.67
CA GLY A 123 -3.59 -3.29 6.27
C GLY A 123 -4.89 -2.89 6.97
N ARG A 124 -5.08 -1.61 7.30
CA ARG A 124 -6.35 -1.14 7.88
C ARG A 124 -7.50 -1.10 6.88
N ALA A 125 -7.21 -0.98 5.58
CA ALA A 125 -8.23 -0.87 4.54
C ALA A 125 -9.00 -2.19 4.37
N TYR A 126 -10.33 -2.10 4.24
CA TYR A 126 -11.18 -3.29 4.14
C TYR A 126 -10.85 -4.14 2.91
N ALA A 127 -10.63 -3.50 1.76
CA ALA A 127 -10.27 -4.19 0.52
C ALA A 127 -8.94 -4.96 0.67
N THR A 128 -7.93 -4.36 1.31
CA THR A 128 -6.67 -5.05 1.63
C THR A 128 -6.90 -6.28 2.51
N LYS A 129 -7.68 -6.15 3.59
CA LYS A 129 -7.99 -7.28 4.49
C LYS A 129 -8.67 -8.42 3.74
N HIS A 130 -9.59 -8.11 2.82
CA HIS A 130 -10.22 -9.12 2.00
C HIS A 130 -9.19 -9.87 1.14
N GLN A 131 -8.25 -9.17 0.50
CA GLN A 131 -7.18 -9.78 -0.29
C GLN A 131 -6.24 -10.65 0.58
N GLN A 132 -6.01 -10.29 1.84
CA GLN A 132 -5.26 -11.12 2.79
C GLN A 132 -6.03 -12.40 3.17
N VAL A 133 -7.34 -12.29 3.45
CA VAL A 133 -8.18 -13.43 3.85
C VAL A 133 -8.24 -14.50 2.76
N ILE A 134 -8.29 -14.10 1.50
CA ILE A 134 -8.29 -15.05 0.37
C ILE A 134 -6.87 -15.51 -0.03
N GLY A 135 -5.81 -15.03 0.64
CA GLY A 135 -4.42 -15.42 0.36
C GLY A 135 -3.76 -14.73 -0.84
N LYS A 136 -4.43 -13.74 -1.45
CA LYS A 136 -3.94 -13.02 -2.64
C LYS A 136 -2.81 -12.05 -2.30
N LEU A 137 -2.87 -11.40 -1.14
CA LEU A 137 -1.93 -10.38 -0.68
C LEU A 137 -1.36 -10.73 0.70
N ASP A 138 -0.05 -10.75 0.82
CA ASP A 138 0.65 -10.80 2.11
C ASP A 138 1.21 -9.41 2.44
N LEU A 139 1.06 -8.98 3.70
CA LEU A 139 1.69 -7.77 4.22
C LEU A 139 2.74 -8.19 5.24
N MET A 140 3.94 -7.64 5.11
CA MET A 140 5.07 -8.04 5.91
C MET A 140 5.91 -6.83 6.35
N VAL A 141 6.34 -6.84 7.61
CA VAL A 141 7.45 -6.02 8.09
C VAL A 141 8.71 -6.88 8.03
N LEU A 142 9.80 -6.36 7.45
CA LEU A 142 11.05 -7.12 7.40
C LEU A 142 11.61 -7.36 8.80
N PRO A 143 12.03 -8.59 9.11
CA PRO A 143 12.74 -8.87 10.34
C PRO A 143 14.18 -8.33 10.26
N GLU A 144 14.78 -8.12 11.43
CA GLU A 144 16.22 -7.91 11.56
C GLU A 144 17.00 -9.05 10.87
N PRO A 145 18.12 -8.78 10.18
CA PRO A 145 18.91 -7.54 10.21
C PRO A 145 18.61 -6.55 9.05
N TRP A 146 17.60 -6.82 8.22
CA TRP A 146 17.34 -5.98 7.05
C TRP A 146 16.60 -4.70 7.43
N LYS A 147 17.00 -3.61 6.76
CA LYS A 147 16.35 -2.32 6.83
C LYS A 147 15.79 -1.96 5.47
N ILE A 148 14.89 -1.00 5.43
CA ILE A 148 14.31 -0.42 4.21
C ILE A 148 14.08 1.08 4.39
N ASP A 149 14.89 1.77 5.20
CA ASP A 149 14.63 3.17 5.55
C ASP A 149 14.91 4.11 4.36
N ASN A 150 15.81 3.69 3.47
CA ASN A 150 16.21 4.44 2.29
C ASN A 150 16.38 3.52 1.06
N ARG A 151 16.69 4.13 -0.09
CA ARG A 151 16.86 3.40 -1.37
C ARG A 151 17.99 2.37 -1.35
N GLU A 152 19.12 2.70 -0.73
CA GLU A 152 20.28 1.82 -0.66
C GLU A 152 19.97 0.58 0.20
N ASP A 153 19.18 0.73 1.26
CA ASP A 153 18.71 -0.42 2.04
C ASP A 153 17.87 -1.40 1.19
N ALA A 154 16.99 -0.88 0.34
CA ALA A 154 16.23 -1.70 -0.61
C ALA A 154 17.16 -2.38 -1.64
N PHE A 155 18.21 -1.68 -2.11
CA PHE A 155 19.21 -2.27 -3.00
C PHE A 155 19.97 -3.41 -2.33
N ARG A 156 20.39 -3.24 -1.07
CA ARG A 156 21.07 -4.29 -0.29
C ARG A 156 20.19 -5.53 -0.17
N LEU A 157 18.92 -5.36 0.22
CA LEU A 157 17.95 -6.45 0.32
C LEU A 157 17.79 -7.20 -1.02
N LEU A 158 17.60 -6.47 -2.12
CA LEU A 158 17.39 -7.06 -3.44
C LEU A 158 18.66 -7.73 -4.00
N THR A 159 19.83 -7.42 -3.45
CA THR A 159 21.12 -8.09 -3.76
C THR A 159 21.58 -9.09 -2.69
N ASP A 160 20.73 -9.44 -1.72
CA ASP A 160 21.03 -10.44 -0.70
C ASP A 160 20.40 -11.77 -1.09
N ILE A 161 21.22 -12.81 -1.27
CA ILE A 161 20.73 -14.14 -1.66
C ILE A 161 19.76 -14.72 -0.63
N ARG A 162 19.94 -14.40 0.66
CA ARG A 162 19.08 -14.86 1.76
C ARG A 162 17.65 -14.40 1.60
N PHE A 163 17.43 -13.21 1.02
CA PHE A 163 16.08 -12.73 0.74
C PHE A 163 15.31 -13.71 -0.16
N TYR A 164 15.97 -14.21 -1.20
CA TYR A 164 15.35 -15.16 -2.13
C TYR A 164 15.24 -16.57 -1.57
N ASP A 165 16.27 -17.02 -0.84
CA ASP A 165 16.30 -18.38 -0.29
C ASP A 165 15.36 -18.56 0.91
N GLU A 166 15.27 -17.57 1.80
CA GLU A 166 14.52 -17.65 3.06
C GLU A 166 13.08 -17.12 2.91
N PHE A 167 12.86 -16.03 2.17
CA PHE A 167 11.55 -15.36 2.10
C PHE A 167 10.76 -15.67 0.84
N LEU A 168 11.43 -16.03 -0.26
CA LEU A 168 10.79 -16.35 -1.53
C LEU A 168 11.11 -17.78 -2.00
N PRO A 169 11.01 -18.81 -1.13
CA PRO A 169 11.34 -20.16 -1.52
C PRO A 169 10.39 -20.66 -2.61
N GLY A 170 10.96 -21.18 -3.70
CA GLY A 170 10.19 -21.72 -4.83
C GLY A 170 9.60 -20.67 -5.78
N VAL A 171 9.81 -19.37 -5.52
CA VAL A 171 9.46 -18.32 -6.49
C VAL A 171 10.42 -18.39 -7.66
N GLU A 172 9.88 -18.39 -8.88
CA GLU A 172 10.65 -18.36 -10.12
C GLU A 172 10.48 -17.02 -10.85
N TRP A 173 9.28 -16.44 -10.79
CA TRP A 173 8.96 -15.18 -11.46
C TRP A 173 8.56 -14.11 -10.44
N LEU A 174 9.32 -13.01 -10.46
CA LEU A 174 9.15 -11.87 -9.57
C LEU A 174 8.82 -10.62 -10.38
N LEU A 175 7.59 -10.13 -10.30
CA LEU A 175 7.23 -8.80 -10.78
C LEU A 175 7.56 -7.80 -9.68
N ARG A 176 8.59 -6.98 -9.87
CA ARG A 176 8.97 -5.90 -8.97
C ARG A 176 8.41 -4.58 -9.48
N TYR A 177 7.60 -3.92 -8.67
CA TYR A 177 7.07 -2.58 -8.96
C TYR A 177 7.26 -1.68 -7.75
N GLU A 178 7.40 -0.38 -7.99
CA GLU A 178 7.61 0.65 -6.98
C GLU A 178 6.33 1.45 -6.76
N SER A 179 6.30 2.30 -5.73
CA SER A 179 5.13 3.15 -5.46
C SER A 179 4.85 4.19 -6.55
N ASP A 180 5.77 4.36 -7.49
CA ASP A 180 5.69 5.24 -8.65
C ASP A 180 5.74 4.47 -9.98
N SER A 181 5.32 3.20 -9.98
CA SER A 181 5.10 2.43 -11.20
C SER A 181 3.86 1.55 -11.18
N LEU A 182 3.29 1.28 -12.36
CA LEU A 182 2.12 0.41 -12.51
C LEU A 182 2.02 -0.20 -13.91
N LEU A 183 1.25 -1.27 -14.02
CA LEU A 183 0.82 -1.86 -15.29
C LEU A 183 -0.46 -1.19 -15.78
N CYS A 184 -0.60 -1.08 -17.09
CA CYS A 184 -1.75 -0.46 -17.73
C CYS A 184 -2.84 -1.51 -18.02
N ALA A 185 -4.07 -1.29 -17.56
CA ALA A 185 -5.23 -2.14 -17.82
C ALA A 185 -5.60 -2.21 -19.31
N ASN A 186 -5.24 -1.18 -20.07
CA ASN A 186 -5.41 -1.13 -21.53
C ASN A 186 -4.29 -1.82 -22.31
N SER A 187 -3.35 -2.49 -21.64
CA SER A 187 -2.32 -3.25 -22.34
C SER A 187 -2.93 -4.43 -23.09
N GLY A 188 -2.57 -4.57 -24.37
CA GLY A 188 -2.98 -5.70 -25.20
C GLY A 188 -2.19 -6.98 -24.92
N SER A 189 -1.15 -6.89 -24.08
CA SER A 189 -0.33 -8.02 -23.65
C SER A 189 -0.60 -8.40 -22.19
N SER A 190 -0.34 -9.66 -21.86
CA SER A 190 -0.39 -10.17 -20.50
C SER A 190 1.00 -10.18 -19.90
N LEU A 191 1.11 -10.03 -18.57
CA LEU A 191 2.37 -10.26 -17.86
C LEU A 191 2.91 -11.68 -18.11
N ASN A 192 2.02 -12.66 -18.31
CA ASN A 192 2.42 -14.04 -18.55
C ASN A 192 3.13 -14.23 -19.91
N ASP A 193 3.00 -13.30 -20.86
CA ASP A 193 3.68 -13.33 -22.16
C ASP A 193 5.19 -13.10 -22.02
N TRP A 194 5.63 -12.62 -20.85
CA TRP A 194 7.01 -12.27 -20.56
C TRP A 194 7.76 -13.30 -19.70
N LEU A 195 7.12 -14.43 -19.34
CA LEU A 195 7.71 -15.42 -18.42
C LEU A 195 8.93 -16.18 -18.99
N ASP A 196 9.10 -16.17 -20.31
CA ASP A 196 10.27 -16.76 -20.98
C ASP A 196 11.53 -15.89 -20.86
N TRP A 197 11.40 -14.67 -20.32
CA TRP A 197 12.50 -13.73 -20.20
C TRP A 197 13.18 -13.85 -18.83
N SER A 198 14.50 -13.74 -18.82
CA SER A 198 15.31 -13.72 -17.60
C SER A 198 15.15 -12.41 -16.84
N TRP A 199 15.02 -11.30 -17.58
CA TRP A 199 14.75 -9.98 -17.04
C TRP A 199 14.16 -9.07 -18.11
N VAL A 200 13.12 -8.32 -17.75
CA VAL A 200 12.56 -7.23 -18.55
C VAL A 200 12.24 -6.03 -17.66
N GLY A 201 12.44 -4.83 -18.18
CA GLY A 201 12.16 -3.57 -17.49
C GLY A 201 12.04 -2.40 -18.47
N ALA A 202 12.01 -1.18 -17.94
CA ALA A 202 12.05 0.02 -18.78
C ALA A 202 13.48 0.28 -19.31
N GLN A 203 13.56 0.94 -20.48
CA GLN A 203 14.81 1.42 -21.05
C GLN A 203 15.18 2.77 -20.44
N ARG A 204 16.45 2.95 -20.07
CA ARG A 204 16.98 4.22 -19.54
C ARG A 204 17.42 5.16 -20.64
N LYS A 205 18.04 4.65 -21.70
CA LYS A 205 18.43 5.43 -22.88
C LYS A 205 18.07 4.72 -24.17
N PHE A 206 17.80 5.54 -25.19
CA PHE A 206 17.61 5.02 -26.53
C PHE A 206 18.89 4.34 -27.02
N GLY A 207 18.76 3.11 -27.50
CA GLY A 207 19.90 2.32 -27.99
C GLY A 207 20.69 1.58 -26.91
N ASP A 208 20.25 1.58 -25.65
CA ASP A 208 20.83 0.72 -24.62
C ASP A 208 20.72 -0.75 -25.05
N ALA A 209 21.81 -1.51 -24.94
CA ALA A 209 21.81 -2.94 -25.27
C ALA A 209 20.83 -3.75 -24.40
N TYR A 210 20.37 -3.19 -23.28
CA TYR A 210 19.57 -3.86 -22.28
C TYR A 210 18.56 -2.92 -21.59
N ALA A 211 17.28 -3.31 -21.57
CA ALA A 211 16.23 -2.61 -20.84
C ALA A 211 16.14 -3.08 -19.38
N GLY A 212 16.93 -2.42 -18.52
CA GLY A 212 17.24 -2.89 -17.18
C GLY A 212 16.72 -2.07 -16.01
N ASN A 213 15.79 -1.13 -16.22
CA ASN A 213 15.31 -0.34 -15.10
C ASN A 213 14.56 -1.20 -14.10
N GLY A 214 14.89 -1.06 -12.82
CA GLY A 214 14.31 -1.84 -11.76
C GLY A 214 12.87 -1.44 -11.44
N GLY A 215 12.52 -0.16 -11.60
CA GLY A 215 11.29 0.44 -11.03
C GLY A 215 9.98 -0.25 -11.42
N LEU A 216 9.95 -0.85 -12.61
CA LEU A 216 8.91 -1.77 -13.06
C LEU A 216 9.57 -2.86 -13.90
N SER A 217 9.78 -4.03 -13.29
CA SER A 217 10.54 -5.12 -13.91
C SER A 217 9.97 -6.49 -13.58
N LEU A 218 10.01 -7.39 -14.56
CA LEU A 218 9.80 -8.82 -14.33
C LEU A 218 11.18 -9.50 -14.34
N ARG A 219 11.42 -10.30 -13.31
CA ARG A 219 12.72 -10.87 -13.00
C ARG A 219 12.60 -12.38 -12.76
N ARG A 220 13.54 -13.14 -13.30
CA ARG A 220 13.64 -14.58 -13.06
C ARG A 220 14.52 -14.84 -11.84
N VAL A 221 13.95 -15.41 -10.79
CA VAL A 221 14.62 -15.60 -9.49
C VAL A 221 15.77 -16.61 -9.59
N SER A 222 15.63 -17.69 -10.37
CA SER A 222 16.75 -18.62 -10.62
C SER A 222 17.98 -17.92 -11.22
N VAL A 223 17.77 -16.94 -12.10
CA VAL A 223 18.86 -16.13 -12.70
C VAL A 223 19.47 -15.20 -11.66
N ILE A 224 18.65 -14.53 -10.83
CA ILE A 224 19.15 -13.70 -9.73
C ILE A 224 20.01 -14.54 -8.77
N ARG A 225 19.50 -15.69 -8.33
CA ARG A 225 20.21 -16.61 -7.43
C ARG A 225 21.51 -17.09 -8.05
N GLN A 226 21.52 -17.40 -9.34
CA GLN A 226 22.73 -17.77 -10.06
C GLN A 226 23.79 -16.66 -9.95
N ILE A 227 23.44 -15.41 -10.26
CA ILE A 227 24.36 -14.26 -10.17
C ILE A 227 24.87 -14.04 -8.74
N LEU A 228 23.95 -14.03 -7.77
CA LEU A 228 24.29 -13.81 -6.36
C LEU A 228 25.11 -14.96 -5.76
N GLY A 229 25.07 -16.14 -6.36
CA GLY A 229 25.88 -17.29 -5.96
C GLY A 229 27.37 -17.14 -6.27
N PHE A 230 27.75 -16.31 -7.25
CA PHE A 230 29.17 -16.10 -7.61
C PHE A 230 29.63 -14.63 -7.57
N GLN A 231 28.72 -13.67 -7.36
CA GLN A 231 29.06 -12.26 -7.15
C GLN A 231 28.19 -11.63 -6.06
N ALA A 232 28.79 -10.69 -5.32
CA ALA A 232 28.08 -9.84 -4.38
C ALA A 232 28.18 -8.37 -4.81
N ARG A 233 27.08 -7.62 -4.68
CA ARG A 233 27.12 -6.16 -4.79
C ARG A 233 27.84 -5.59 -3.58
N ARG A 234 28.67 -4.57 -3.80
CA ARG A 234 29.28 -3.80 -2.71
C ARG A 234 28.25 -2.79 -2.18
N ASN A 235 28.19 -2.61 -0.87
CA ASN A 235 27.29 -1.63 -0.27
C ASN A 235 27.68 -0.21 -0.70
N ASP A 236 26.68 0.67 -0.82
CA ASP A 236 26.84 2.09 -1.11
C ASP A 236 27.50 2.40 -2.47
N THR A 237 27.37 1.48 -3.44
CA THR A 237 27.89 1.66 -4.80
C THR A 237 26.77 1.96 -5.81
N GLU A 238 26.77 1.31 -6.98
CA GLU A 238 25.73 1.46 -7.99
C GLU A 238 24.37 0.93 -7.48
N PRO A 239 23.25 1.49 -7.98
CA PRO A 239 21.91 0.95 -7.77
C PRO A 239 21.80 -0.54 -8.15
N GLU A 240 20.94 -1.27 -7.45
CA GLU A 240 20.74 -2.72 -7.66
C GLU A 240 20.42 -3.07 -9.11
N ASP A 241 19.52 -2.33 -9.73
CA ASP A 241 19.07 -2.57 -11.09
C ASP A 241 20.18 -2.29 -12.11
N GLN A 242 21.03 -1.29 -11.87
CA GLN A 242 22.25 -1.05 -12.64
C GLN A 242 23.26 -2.19 -12.45
N TRP A 243 23.41 -2.67 -11.21
CA TRP A 243 24.30 -3.79 -10.89
C TRP A 243 23.91 -5.06 -11.65
N PHE A 244 22.62 -5.41 -11.66
CA PHE A 244 22.12 -6.55 -12.45
C PHE A 244 22.19 -6.29 -13.95
N SER A 245 22.04 -5.03 -14.39
CA SER A 245 21.97 -4.71 -15.82
C SER A 245 23.18 -5.09 -16.65
N VAL A 246 24.35 -5.11 -16.02
CA VAL A 246 25.60 -5.52 -16.67
C VAL A 246 25.89 -7.01 -16.50
N ARG A 247 25.16 -7.71 -15.62
CA ARG A 247 25.43 -9.12 -15.24
C ARG A 247 24.46 -10.09 -15.89
N VAL A 248 23.17 -9.78 -15.90
CA VAL A 248 22.15 -10.65 -16.51
C VAL A 248 22.45 -10.94 -17.98
N PRO A 249 22.81 -9.94 -18.83
CA PRO A 249 23.11 -10.21 -20.24
C PRO A 249 24.37 -11.04 -20.48
N THR A 250 25.27 -11.12 -19.49
CA THR A 250 26.53 -11.89 -19.61
C THR A 250 26.36 -13.37 -19.32
N LEU A 251 25.20 -13.77 -18.79
CA LEU A 251 24.91 -15.17 -18.49
C LEU A 251 24.58 -15.96 -19.75
N PRO A 252 25.19 -17.15 -19.96
CA PRO A 252 24.83 -18.03 -21.06
C PRO A 252 23.34 -18.41 -21.01
N GLY A 253 22.63 -18.19 -22.11
CA GLY A 253 21.20 -18.53 -22.23
C GLY A 253 20.23 -17.57 -21.56
N ALA A 254 20.71 -16.47 -20.95
CA ALA A 254 19.81 -15.45 -20.41
C ALA A 254 19.11 -14.69 -21.54
N LYS A 255 17.77 -14.67 -21.49
CA LYS A 255 16.95 -13.96 -22.46
C LYS A 255 16.60 -12.59 -21.90
N VAL A 256 17.10 -11.53 -22.52
CA VAL A 256 16.94 -10.14 -22.07
C VAL A 256 16.45 -9.24 -23.18
N THR A 257 15.53 -8.33 -22.87
CA THR A 257 14.99 -7.40 -23.88
C THR A 257 16.08 -6.43 -24.34
N THR A 258 16.32 -6.41 -25.64
CA THR A 258 17.16 -5.42 -26.33
C THR A 258 16.34 -4.19 -26.69
N ALA A 259 17.02 -3.11 -27.12
CA ALA A 259 16.39 -1.83 -27.41
C ALA A 259 15.28 -1.87 -28.48
N THR A 260 15.29 -2.85 -29.39
CA THR A 260 14.68 -2.67 -30.72
C THR A 260 13.26 -3.22 -30.87
N ASP A 261 12.96 -4.43 -30.39
CA ASP A 261 11.76 -5.14 -30.88
C ASP A 261 10.72 -5.52 -29.83
N GLN A 262 11.08 -5.62 -28.54
CA GLN A 262 10.13 -5.94 -27.47
C GLN A 262 10.38 -5.08 -26.23
N ARG A 263 9.44 -4.18 -25.95
CA ARG A 263 9.54 -3.21 -24.86
C ARG A 263 8.44 -3.46 -23.84
N PHE A 264 8.83 -3.63 -22.58
CA PHE A 264 7.93 -3.93 -21.49
C PHE A 264 7.29 -2.65 -20.93
N ALA A 265 8.11 -1.73 -20.40
CA ALA A 265 7.62 -0.53 -19.72
C ALA A 265 8.27 0.75 -20.27
N VAL A 266 7.56 1.88 -20.15
CA VAL A 266 8.07 3.23 -20.47
C VAL A 266 8.57 3.92 -19.20
N GLU A 267 9.71 4.60 -19.33
CA GLU A 267 10.21 5.58 -18.35
C GLU A 267 10.89 6.74 -19.10
N ASP A 268 12.04 6.47 -19.72
CA ASP A 268 12.83 7.48 -20.45
C ASP A 268 12.71 7.37 -21.97
N VAL A 269 12.36 6.19 -22.48
CA VAL A 269 12.21 5.91 -23.92
C VAL A 269 10.74 5.65 -24.25
N TRP A 270 10.17 6.51 -25.10
CA TRP A 270 8.78 6.41 -25.51
C TRP A 270 8.54 5.25 -26.48
N PHE A 271 7.39 4.58 -26.30
CA PHE A 271 6.75 3.75 -27.31
C PHE A 271 5.25 3.64 -27.07
N THR A 272 4.54 3.22 -28.11
CA THR A 272 3.10 3.03 -28.07
C THR A 272 2.75 1.70 -27.41
N SER A 273 1.71 1.71 -26.58
CA SER A 273 1.10 0.52 -25.97
C SER A 273 2.02 -0.31 -25.05
N PRO A 274 2.69 0.30 -24.05
CA PRO A 274 3.47 -0.46 -23.07
C PRO A 274 2.61 -1.34 -22.16
N MET A 275 3.25 -2.35 -21.54
CA MET A 275 2.65 -3.05 -20.40
C MET A 275 2.42 -2.14 -19.20
N GLY A 276 3.26 -1.12 -19.03
CA GLY A 276 3.18 -0.21 -17.90
C GLY A 276 4.16 0.96 -17.97
N TYR A 277 4.11 1.78 -16.94
CA TYR A 277 4.97 2.96 -16.81
C TYR A 277 5.66 2.94 -15.45
N HIS A 278 6.91 3.39 -15.45
CA HIS A 278 7.60 3.83 -14.27
C HIS A 278 7.77 5.35 -14.37
N VAL A 279 7.33 6.07 -13.33
CA VAL A 279 7.21 7.53 -13.31
C VAL A 279 8.01 8.06 -12.12
N PRO A 280 9.35 8.19 -12.27
CA PRO A 280 10.24 8.40 -11.14
C PRO A 280 9.84 9.58 -10.23
N ASN A 281 9.85 9.33 -8.93
CA ASN A 281 9.49 10.30 -7.89
C ASN A 281 8.08 10.87 -8.09
N GLY A 282 7.10 10.05 -8.48
CA GLY A 282 5.72 10.49 -8.67
C GLY A 282 5.54 11.57 -9.74
N GLY A 283 6.46 11.62 -10.73
CA GLY A 283 6.38 12.58 -11.83
C GLY A 283 7.19 13.87 -11.67
N HIS A 284 8.02 13.99 -10.64
CA HIS A 284 8.91 15.15 -10.50
C HIS A 284 10.16 15.09 -11.40
N ASN A 285 10.61 13.88 -11.78
CA ASN A 285 11.81 13.67 -12.59
C ASN A 285 11.46 12.96 -13.90
N LEU A 286 10.66 13.63 -14.73
CA LEU A 286 10.19 13.06 -15.98
C LEU A 286 11.13 13.40 -17.14
N SER A 287 11.46 12.41 -17.96
CA SER A 287 12.20 12.61 -19.20
C SER A 287 11.39 13.44 -20.21
N ASP A 288 11.98 14.53 -20.71
CA ASP A 288 11.39 15.35 -21.78
C ASP A 288 11.12 14.54 -23.06
N ALA A 289 11.93 13.51 -23.32
CA ALA A 289 11.77 12.64 -24.48
C ALA A 289 10.43 11.91 -24.48
N VAL A 290 9.86 11.64 -23.30
CA VAL A 290 8.52 11.05 -23.12
C VAL A 290 7.50 12.14 -22.81
N TRP A 291 7.75 12.99 -21.82
CA TRP A 291 6.73 13.85 -21.21
C TRP A 291 6.71 15.29 -21.70
N GLY A 292 7.66 15.72 -22.53
CA GLY A 292 7.79 17.12 -22.95
C GLY A 292 6.64 17.62 -23.85
N SER A 293 6.05 16.74 -24.66
CA SER A 293 4.96 17.09 -25.57
C SER A 293 3.58 16.99 -24.91
N ALA A 294 2.78 18.06 -24.97
CA ALA A 294 1.40 18.06 -24.48
C ALA A 294 0.53 17.01 -25.18
N GLY A 295 0.68 16.85 -26.50
CA GLY A 295 -0.02 15.82 -27.27
C GLY A 295 0.36 14.41 -26.82
N ARG A 296 1.65 14.18 -26.50
CA ARG A 296 2.10 12.88 -26.01
C ARG A 296 1.63 12.59 -24.60
N ARG A 297 1.65 13.58 -23.70
CA ARG A 297 1.05 13.45 -22.36
C ARG A 297 -0.42 13.06 -22.45
N LYS A 298 -1.18 13.71 -23.35
CA LYS A 298 -2.58 13.33 -23.59
C LYS A 298 -2.71 11.88 -24.04
N GLN A 299 -1.90 11.45 -25.01
CA GLN A 299 -1.90 10.05 -25.47
C GLN A 299 -1.57 9.06 -24.33
N ILE A 300 -0.62 9.39 -23.46
CA ILE A 300 -0.25 8.58 -22.29
C ILE A 300 -1.44 8.44 -21.33
N PHE A 301 -2.08 9.56 -20.97
CA PHE A 301 -3.22 9.54 -20.03
C PHE A 301 -4.49 8.96 -20.64
N ASP A 302 -4.72 9.11 -21.95
CA ASP A 302 -5.81 8.43 -22.64
C ASP A 302 -5.58 6.91 -22.66
N TYR A 303 -4.31 6.49 -22.81
CA TYR A 303 -3.94 5.08 -22.87
C TYR A 303 -3.94 4.40 -21.50
N CYS A 304 -3.38 5.06 -20.48
CA CYS A 304 -3.16 4.54 -19.14
C CYS A 304 -3.62 5.58 -18.09
N PRO A 305 -4.94 5.84 -17.98
CA PRO A 305 -5.49 6.84 -17.07
C PRO A 305 -5.15 6.61 -15.58
N GLU A 306 -4.90 5.36 -15.19
CA GLU A 306 -4.48 4.94 -13.85
C GLU A 306 -3.17 5.59 -13.38
N LEU A 307 -2.33 6.09 -14.31
CA LEU A 307 -1.11 6.83 -13.97
C LEU A 307 -1.38 8.00 -13.02
N THR A 308 -2.57 8.60 -13.14
CA THR A 308 -3.00 9.69 -12.26
C THR A 308 -3.08 9.30 -10.78
N MET A 309 -3.13 8.00 -10.43
CA MET A 309 -3.08 7.54 -9.03
C MET A 309 -1.70 7.66 -8.39
N ILE A 310 -0.63 7.51 -9.19
CA ILE A 310 0.76 7.46 -8.69
C ILE A 310 1.53 8.75 -9.00
N MET A 311 0.96 9.65 -9.81
CA MET A 311 1.55 10.93 -10.17
C MET A 311 1.05 12.06 -9.26
N ASP A 312 1.94 12.98 -8.91
CA ASP A 312 1.57 14.24 -8.25
C ASP A 312 0.96 15.21 -9.27
N MET A 313 -0.33 15.02 -9.54
CA MET A 313 -1.09 15.80 -10.50
C MET A 313 -1.49 17.14 -9.89
N LYS A 314 -1.11 18.24 -10.55
CA LYS A 314 -1.65 19.58 -10.22
C LYS A 314 -3.08 19.71 -10.70
N LEU A 315 -3.92 20.37 -9.92
CA LEU A 315 -5.28 20.70 -10.33
C LEU A 315 -5.26 21.77 -11.43
N GLU A 316 -6.26 21.82 -12.30
CA GLU A 316 -6.36 22.86 -13.34
C GLU A 316 -6.35 24.29 -12.77
N ARG A 317 -6.88 24.47 -11.55
CA ARG A 317 -6.83 25.74 -10.82
C ARG A 317 -5.44 26.16 -10.33
N GLU A 318 -4.51 25.20 -10.24
CA GLU A 318 -3.11 25.40 -9.82
C GLU A 318 -2.18 25.57 -11.03
N ARG A 319 -2.76 25.67 -12.23
CA ARG A 319 -2.04 25.92 -13.47
C ARG A 319 -1.51 27.35 -13.47
N CYS A 320 -0.19 27.51 -13.54
CA CYS A 320 0.44 28.84 -13.61
C CYS A 320 0.04 29.56 -14.91
N TYR A 321 -0.51 30.78 -14.78
CA TYR A 321 -0.93 31.64 -15.91
C TYR A 321 0.18 31.96 -16.92
N THR A 322 1.45 31.81 -16.55
CA THR A 322 2.60 32.13 -17.41
C THR A 322 2.94 31.04 -18.44
N GLN A 323 2.25 29.89 -18.43
CA GLN A 323 2.55 28.77 -19.32
C GLN A 323 1.48 28.51 -20.40
N ASN A 324 0.80 29.54 -20.94
CA ASN A 324 0.32 29.55 -22.34
C ASN A 324 -0.36 30.88 -22.73
N ARG A 325 0.14 31.53 -23.79
CA ARG A 325 -0.77 32.22 -24.73
C ARG A 325 -1.59 31.13 -25.45
N PRO A 326 -2.92 31.22 -25.50
CA PRO A 326 -3.73 30.19 -26.11
C PRO A 326 -3.65 30.26 -27.64
N VAL A 327 -3.37 29.13 -28.28
CA VAL A 327 -3.97 28.85 -29.59
C VAL A 327 -5.44 28.54 -29.28
N GLY A 328 -6.33 29.35 -29.87
CA GLY A 328 -7.70 29.56 -29.41
C GLY A 328 -8.55 28.31 -29.20
N ASN A 329 -9.39 28.36 -28.15
CA ASN A 329 -10.56 27.51 -28.02
C ASN A 329 -11.80 28.36 -28.38
N PRO A 330 -12.69 27.93 -29.31
CA PRO A 330 -13.79 28.75 -29.81
C PRO A 330 -15.00 28.94 -28.88
N TRP A 331 -14.94 28.50 -27.61
CA TRP A 331 -16.17 28.29 -26.81
C TRP A 331 -16.24 29.04 -25.48
N THR A 332 -15.57 30.18 -25.32
CA THR A 332 -15.64 30.96 -24.07
C THR A 332 -15.92 32.45 -24.22
N ASP A 333 -16.38 32.93 -25.38
CA ASP A 333 -17.00 34.26 -25.46
C ASP A 333 -18.47 34.19 -25.03
N ALA A 334 -18.68 34.12 -23.72
CA ALA A 334 -19.95 34.50 -23.10
C ALA A 334 -19.63 35.38 -21.89
N SER A 335 -19.41 36.65 -22.20
CA SER A 335 -19.29 37.76 -21.28
C SER A 335 -20.52 37.87 -20.38
N TYR A 336 -20.31 37.82 -19.07
CA TYR A 336 -21.22 38.46 -18.10
C TYR A 336 -20.60 39.82 -17.72
N PRO A 337 -21.34 40.94 -17.82
CA PRO A 337 -20.84 42.24 -17.41
C PRO A 337 -20.92 42.39 -15.88
N PRO A 338 -20.06 43.23 -15.28
CA PRO A 338 -19.96 43.36 -13.83
C PRO A 338 -21.05 44.27 -13.25
N SER A 339 -21.47 43.95 -12.02
CA SER A 339 -22.14 44.85 -11.08
C SER A 339 -21.22 45.18 -9.92
#